data_AF-A0A0A3XZM7-F1
#
_entry.id   AF-A0A0A3XZM7-F1
#
_cell.length_a   1.000
_cell.length_b   1.000
_cell.length_c   1.000
_cell.angle_alpha   90.00
_cell.angle_beta   90.00
_cell.angle_gamma   90.00
#
_symmetry.space_group_name_H-M   'P 1'
#
loop_
_entity.id
_entity.type
_entity.pdbx_description
1 polymer ?
#
loop_
_entity_poly.entity_id
_entity_poly.type
_entity_poly.pdbx_seq_one_letter_code
_entity_poly.pdbx_strand_id
1 'polypeptide(L)'
;MKTTLLKSEDYTRSPWKNGGGIFTDIADAHRADAPAKDWDSLLWRFASTPIVAPGPFSYMPGIDRLQMVVGGHGLVLKSPTQDFDEREPFIPVRFTGEMEIVTALEAGPVEVVNLMARRGAAEIELLALREPGERPLSPGTHLVYAVSGECSIRLNSVDIVIPAGSTLKIELAEASRLGLVSGLAVLGSIQFVG
;
A
#
# COMPACT_ATOMS: atom_id res chain seq x y z
N MET A 1 -12.28 -11.22 14.67
CA MET A 1 -11.69 -9.95 14.22
C MET A 1 -10.53 -9.60 15.13
N LYS A 2 -9.39 -9.19 14.56
CA LYS A 2 -8.23 -8.70 15.31
C LYS A 2 -7.77 -7.38 14.72
N THR A 3 -7.42 -6.43 15.57
CA THR A 3 -6.88 -5.12 15.17
C THR A 3 -5.54 -4.87 15.83
N THR A 4 -4.57 -4.38 15.08
CA THR A 4 -3.22 -4.06 15.55
C THR A 4 -2.83 -2.67 15.04
N LEU A 5 -2.49 -1.74 15.92
CA LEU A 5 -1.94 -0.45 15.52
C LEU A 5 -0.43 -0.59 15.31
N LEU A 6 0.02 -0.44 14.07
CA LEU A 6 1.41 -0.45 13.66
C LEU A 6 1.92 0.99 13.60
N LYS A 7 2.93 1.30 14.41
CA LYS A 7 3.60 2.59 14.47
C LYS A 7 4.89 2.57 13.66
N SER A 8 5.52 3.73 13.54
CA SER A 8 6.80 3.90 12.88
C SER A 8 7.87 2.88 13.31
N GLU A 9 7.92 2.51 14.60
CA GLU A 9 8.87 1.54 15.14
C GLU A 9 8.61 0.08 14.71
N ASP A 10 7.38 -0.23 14.30
CA ASP A 10 7.00 -1.56 13.80
C ASP A 10 7.37 -1.74 12.32
N TYR A 11 7.73 -0.67 11.61
CA TYR A 11 8.04 -0.71 10.19
C TYR A 11 9.47 -1.14 9.93
N THR A 12 9.64 -2.07 8.99
CA THR A 12 10.97 -2.49 8.55
C THR A 12 11.51 -1.46 7.57
N ARG A 13 12.73 -0.97 7.81
CA ARG A 13 13.38 0.04 6.97
C ARG A 13 14.68 -0.48 6.38
N SER A 14 14.78 -0.42 5.06
CA SER A 14 15.98 -0.81 4.32
C SER A 14 16.47 0.35 3.47
N PRO A 15 17.71 0.83 3.65
CA PRO A 15 18.27 1.84 2.77
C PRO A 15 18.41 1.27 1.36
N TRP A 16 18.24 2.13 0.36
CA TRP A 16 18.50 1.76 -1.02
C TRP A 16 19.99 1.47 -1.20
N LYS A 17 20.33 0.48 -2.05
CA LYS A 17 21.73 0.14 -2.36
C LYS A 17 22.55 1.32 -2.89
N ASN A 18 21.90 2.28 -3.55
CA ASN A 18 22.52 3.50 -4.10
C ASN A 18 22.41 4.72 -3.18
N GLY A 19 21.87 4.59 -1.96
CA GLY A 19 21.71 5.69 -1.02
C GLY A 19 20.60 6.69 -1.35
N GLY A 20 19.79 6.44 -2.39
CA GLY A 20 18.74 7.38 -2.84
C GLY A 20 17.48 7.43 -1.98
N GLY A 21 17.35 6.59 -0.95
CA GLY A 21 16.14 6.55 -0.13
C GLY A 21 16.11 5.40 0.85
N ILE A 22 14.96 5.24 1.52
CA ILE A 22 14.67 4.16 2.45
C ILE A 22 13.37 3.51 2.01
N PHE A 23 13.38 2.19 1.77
CA PHE A 23 12.16 1.41 1.66
C PHE A 23 11.55 1.24 3.05
N THR A 24 10.29 1.65 3.23
CA THR A 24 9.56 1.45 4.48
C THR A 24 8.47 0.40 4.28
N ASP A 25 8.70 -0.78 4.83
CA ASP A 25 7.75 -1.88 4.83
C ASP A 25 6.86 -1.79 6.06
N ILE A 26 5.58 -1.56 5.81
CA ILE A 26 4.57 -1.35 6.85
C ILE A 26 4.06 -2.70 7.33
N ALA A 27 3.71 -3.59 6.40
CA ALA A 27 3.32 -4.95 6.69
C ALA A 27 3.50 -5.85 5.46
N ASP A 28 3.75 -7.13 5.71
CA ASP A 28 3.86 -8.16 4.68
C ASP A 28 3.31 -9.50 5.20
N ALA A 29 3.09 -10.42 4.27
CA ALA A 29 2.95 -11.84 4.57
C ALA A 29 3.77 -12.67 3.58
N HIS A 30 4.33 -13.75 4.11
CA HIS A 30 5.11 -14.73 3.36
C HIS A 30 4.57 -16.14 3.63
N ARG A 31 4.85 -17.07 2.73
CA ARG A 31 4.56 -18.51 2.90
C ARG A 31 5.22 -19.02 4.18
N ALA A 32 4.43 -19.66 5.04
CA ALA A 32 4.86 -20.06 6.38
C ALA A 32 5.93 -21.17 6.38
N ASP A 33 5.94 -22.01 5.35
CA ASP A 33 6.86 -23.13 5.14
C ASP A 33 8.13 -22.73 4.37
N ALA A 34 8.27 -21.46 3.98
CA ALA A 34 9.42 -21.00 3.23
C ALA A 34 10.68 -20.91 4.12
N PRO A 35 11.86 -21.30 3.59
CA PRO A 35 13.12 -21.26 4.33
C PRO A 35 13.60 -19.83 4.62
N ALA A 36 13.12 -18.84 3.86
CA ALA A 36 13.48 -17.44 4.00
C ALA A 36 12.31 -16.52 3.63
N LYS A 37 12.31 -15.31 4.19
CA LYS A 37 11.44 -14.21 3.77
C LYS A 37 12.10 -13.47 2.61
N ASP A 38 11.70 -13.80 1.40
CA ASP A 38 12.21 -13.24 0.16
C ASP A 38 11.08 -13.06 -0.85
N TRP A 39 11.45 -12.72 -2.09
CA TRP A 39 10.48 -12.49 -3.16
C TRP A 39 9.72 -13.74 -3.58
N ASP A 40 10.33 -14.92 -3.46
CA ASP A 40 9.67 -16.15 -3.81
C ASP A 40 8.59 -16.45 -2.77
N SER A 41 8.92 -16.35 -1.48
CA SER A 41 7.96 -16.61 -0.41
C SER A 41 6.90 -15.54 -0.22
N LEU A 42 7.05 -14.36 -0.84
CA LEU A 42 6.12 -13.24 -0.69
C LEU A 42 4.69 -13.61 -1.13
N LEU A 43 3.72 -13.35 -0.26
CA LEU A 43 2.28 -13.45 -0.58
C LEU A 43 1.71 -12.06 -0.87
N TRP A 44 1.99 -11.09 0.00
CA TRP A 44 1.66 -9.68 -0.23
C TRP A 44 2.56 -8.76 0.59
N ARG A 45 2.70 -7.51 0.14
CA ARG A 45 3.48 -6.45 0.80
C ARG A 45 2.78 -5.12 0.66
N PHE A 46 2.66 -4.39 1.76
CA PHE A 46 2.19 -3.00 1.79
C PHE A 46 3.32 -2.11 2.31
N ALA A 47 3.74 -1.14 1.51
CA ALA A 47 4.93 -0.34 1.77
C ALA A 47 4.70 1.13 1.41
N SER A 48 5.43 2.02 2.09
CA SER A 48 5.59 3.42 1.73
C SER A 48 6.99 3.62 1.19
N THR A 49 7.12 4.22 0.02
CA THR A 49 8.41 4.35 -0.68
C THR A 49 8.57 5.75 -1.25
N PRO A 50 9.68 6.45 -0.97
CA PRO A 50 10.00 7.69 -1.64
C PRO A 50 10.49 7.40 -3.06
N ILE A 51 10.15 8.21 -4.05
CA ILE A 51 10.78 8.19 -5.38
C ILE A 51 11.47 9.53 -5.56
N VAL A 52 12.79 9.55 -5.32
CA VAL A 52 13.56 10.80 -5.30
C VAL A 52 14.19 11.17 -6.64
N ALA A 53 14.27 10.21 -7.56
CA ALA A 53 14.84 10.38 -8.88
C ALA A 53 14.12 9.48 -9.90
N PRO A 54 14.04 9.90 -11.18
CA PRO A 54 13.60 9.05 -12.26
C PRO A 54 14.43 7.76 -12.35
N GLY A 55 13.79 6.63 -12.60
CA GLY A 55 14.48 5.36 -12.72
C GLY A 55 13.58 4.17 -13.01
N PRO A 56 14.18 3.03 -13.39
CA PRO A 56 13.43 1.81 -13.66
C PRO A 56 12.91 1.18 -12.38
N PHE A 57 11.74 0.57 -12.46
CA PHE A 57 11.24 -0.31 -11.40
C PHE A 57 11.88 -1.70 -11.47
N SER A 58 11.91 -2.38 -10.33
CA SER A 58 12.36 -3.78 -10.27
C SER A 58 11.39 -4.70 -11.01
N TYR A 59 11.95 -5.61 -11.79
CA TYR A 59 11.21 -6.69 -12.44
C TYR A 59 10.80 -7.74 -11.39
N MET A 60 9.50 -7.98 -11.24
CA MET A 60 8.91 -8.81 -10.19
C MET A 60 7.89 -9.80 -10.80
N PRO A 61 8.38 -10.92 -11.38
CA PRO A 61 7.54 -11.80 -12.17
C PRO A 61 6.53 -12.54 -11.32
N GLY A 62 5.24 -12.45 -11.68
CA GLY A 62 4.05 -13.03 -11.06
C GLY A 62 3.45 -12.18 -9.94
N ILE A 63 3.90 -10.94 -9.77
CA ILE A 63 3.38 -10.01 -8.74
C ILE A 63 2.44 -9.03 -9.41
N ASP A 64 1.26 -8.82 -8.84
CA ASP A 64 0.39 -7.70 -9.22
C ASP A 64 0.63 -6.53 -8.27
N ARG A 65 0.68 -5.31 -8.82
CA ARG A 65 1.02 -4.10 -8.07
C ARG A 65 -0.08 -3.06 -8.20
N LEU A 66 -0.41 -2.46 -7.08
CA LEU A 66 -1.17 -1.23 -6.95
C LEU A 66 -0.24 -0.18 -6.35
N GLN A 67 -0.10 0.96 -7.03
CA GLN A 67 0.64 2.10 -6.52
C GLN A 67 -0.29 3.31 -6.40
N MET A 68 -0.01 4.17 -5.45
CA MET A 68 -0.70 5.45 -5.29
C MET A 68 0.28 6.50 -4.80
N VAL A 69 0.38 7.63 -5.50
CA VAL A 69 1.06 8.83 -4.98
C VAL A 69 0.27 9.39 -3.78
N VAL A 70 0.97 9.59 -2.67
CA VAL A 70 0.38 10.10 -1.42
C VAL A 70 1.06 11.37 -0.90
N GLY A 71 2.17 11.79 -1.52
CA GLY A 71 2.85 13.05 -1.23
C GLY A 71 3.76 13.50 -2.37
N GLY A 72 4.01 14.80 -2.46
CA GLY A 72 4.78 15.43 -3.55
C GLY A 72 3.91 15.90 -4.72
N HIS A 73 4.55 16.16 -5.87
CA HIS A 73 3.90 16.76 -7.04
C HIS A 73 3.48 15.75 -8.12
N GLY A 74 3.48 14.45 -7.78
CA GLY A 74 3.09 13.38 -8.67
C GLY A 74 4.15 12.99 -9.71
N LEU A 75 3.81 11.97 -10.49
CA LEU A 75 4.69 11.36 -11.48
C LEU A 75 3.89 10.66 -12.58
N VAL A 76 4.60 10.26 -13.64
CA VAL A 76 4.08 9.33 -14.65
C VAL A 76 4.93 8.07 -14.65
N LEU A 77 4.28 6.92 -14.64
CA LEU A 77 4.93 5.63 -14.88
C LEU A 77 4.89 5.35 -16.39
N LYS A 78 6.06 5.41 -17.04
CA LYS A 78 6.20 5.13 -18.47
C LYS A 78 6.39 3.63 -18.69
N SER A 79 5.58 3.02 -19.54
CA SER A 79 5.80 1.66 -20.04
C SER A 79 5.81 1.64 -21.58
N PRO A 80 6.30 0.56 -22.21
CA PRO A 80 6.26 0.43 -23.67
C PRO A 80 4.86 0.42 -24.28
N THR A 81 3.83 0.04 -23.50
CA THR A 81 2.47 -0.16 -24.02
C THR A 81 1.50 0.93 -23.59
N GLN A 82 1.71 1.55 -22.43
CA GLN A 82 0.89 2.64 -21.91
C GLN A 82 1.60 3.45 -20.82
N ASP A 83 1.14 4.66 -20.59
CA ASP A 83 1.55 5.46 -19.44
C ASP A 83 0.49 5.37 -18.34
N PHE A 84 0.94 5.40 -17.08
CA PHE A 84 0.07 5.56 -15.92
C PHE A 84 0.30 6.95 -15.32
N ASP A 85 -0.74 7.78 -15.34
CA ASP A 85 -0.70 9.14 -14.82
C ASP A 85 -1.05 9.13 -13.32
N GLU A 86 -0.07 9.45 -12.48
CA GLU A 86 -0.22 9.65 -11.04
C GLU A 86 0.12 11.10 -10.65
N ARG A 87 -0.14 12.06 -11.54
CA ARG A 87 0.01 13.49 -11.20
C ARG A 87 -1.02 13.96 -10.19
N GLU A 88 -2.22 13.41 -10.26
CA GLU A 88 -3.24 13.60 -9.24
C GLU A 88 -3.00 12.61 -8.08
N PRO A 89 -2.68 13.09 -6.86
CA PRO A 89 -2.47 12.22 -5.72
C PRO A 89 -3.74 11.45 -5.34
N PHE A 90 -3.57 10.35 -4.61
CA PHE A 90 -4.65 9.53 -4.06
C PHE A 90 -5.51 8.79 -5.10
N ILE A 91 -5.01 8.66 -6.34
CA ILE A 91 -5.56 7.80 -7.37
C ILE A 91 -4.64 6.59 -7.54
N PRO A 92 -5.14 5.35 -7.37
CA PRO A 92 -4.32 4.17 -7.53
C PRO A 92 -4.16 3.80 -9.01
N VAL A 93 -2.99 3.29 -9.38
CA VAL A 93 -2.72 2.66 -10.67
C VAL A 93 -2.37 1.19 -10.48
N ARG A 94 -2.83 0.34 -11.41
CA ARG A 94 -2.58 -1.11 -11.39
C ARG A 94 -1.71 -1.52 -12.56
N PHE A 95 -0.66 -2.29 -12.29
CA PHE A 95 0.21 -2.87 -13.30
C PHE A 95 0.82 -4.18 -12.81
N THR A 96 1.34 -4.98 -13.74
CA THR A 96 2.01 -6.25 -13.42
C THR A 96 3.48 -6.01 -13.09
N GLY A 97 4.06 -6.82 -12.22
CA GLY A 97 5.45 -6.68 -11.79
C GLY A 97 6.47 -6.99 -12.88
N GLU A 98 6.06 -7.70 -13.94
CA GLU A 98 6.85 -7.93 -15.15
C GLU A 98 6.92 -6.70 -16.06
N MET A 99 6.01 -5.73 -15.88
CA MET A 99 5.93 -4.58 -16.78
C MET A 99 7.17 -3.71 -16.62
N GLU A 100 7.84 -3.43 -17.73
CA GLU A 100 8.93 -2.46 -17.76
C GLU A 100 8.35 -1.08 -17.47
N ILE A 101 8.76 -0.51 -16.35
CA ILE A 101 8.32 0.81 -15.88
C ILE A 101 9.55 1.68 -15.63
N VAL A 102 9.52 2.90 -16.15
CA VAL A 102 10.45 3.97 -15.81
C VAL A 102 9.66 5.16 -15.27
N THR A 103 10.04 5.67 -14.10
CA THR A 103 9.37 6.83 -13.51
C THR A 103 9.81 8.12 -14.18
N ALA A 104 8.85 9.03 -14.39
CA ALA A 104 9.09 10.42 -14.76
C ALA A 104 8.46 11.31 -13.68
N LEU A 105 9.30 11.97 -12.88
CA LEU A 105 8.84 12.89 -11.82
C LEU A 105 8.43 14.23 -12.43
N GLU A 106 7.33 14.80 -11.95
CA GLU A 106 6.88 16.13 -12.41
C GLU A 106 7.71 17.25 -11.80
N ALA A 107 7.82 17.29 -10.47
CA ALA A 107 8.55 18.32 -9.76
C ALA A 107 9.12 17.78 -8.43
N GLY A 108 10.30 17.15 -8.50
CA GLY A 108 11.02 16.66 -7.32
C GLY A 108 10.47 15.33 -6.77
N PRO A 109 10.91 14.94 -5.55
CA PRO A 109 10.55 13.66 -4.95
C PRO A 109 9.05 13.51 -4.68
N VAL A 110 8.57 12.28 -4.78
CA VAL A 110 7.23 11.90 -4.31
C VAL A 110 7.32 10.83 -3.22
N GLU A 111 6.24 10.69 -2.46
CA GLU A 111 6.00 9.51 -1.62
C GLU A 111 4.86 8.69 -2.25
N VAL A 112 5.06 7.38 -2.36
CA VAL A 112 4.05 6.46 -2.88
C VAL A 112 3.75 5.36 -1.88
N VAL A 113 2.49 4.94 -1.82
CA VAL A 113 2.10 3.67 -1.22
C VAL A 113 2.09 2.61 -2.31
N ASN A 114 2.70 1.46 -2.05
CA ASN A 114 2.65 0.29 -2.90
C ASN A 114 1.97 -0.87 -2.14
N LEU A 115 0.94 -1.45 -2.75
CA LEU A 115 0.37 -2.74 -2.36
C LEU A 115 0.68 -3.75 -3.45
N MET A 116 1.37 -4.82 -3.08
CA MET A 116 1.80 -5.87 -4.00
C MET A 116 1.25 -7.20 -3.52
N ALA A 117 0.86 -8.08 -4.45
CA ALA A 117 0.47 -9.45 -4.14
C ALA A 117 0.96 -10.45 -5.18
N ARG A 118 1.28 -11.66 -4.72
CA ARG A 118 1.52 -12.80 -5.59
C ARG A 118 0.21 -13.15 -6.28
N ARG A 119 0.22 -13.12 -7.61
CA ARG A 119 -0.93 -13.49 -8.44
C ARG A 119 -1.38 -14.91 -8.11
N GLY A 120 -2.68 -15.07 -7.87
CA GLY A 120 -3.29 -16.33 -7.45
C GLY A 120 -3.13 -16.67 -5.97
N ALA A 121 -2.37 -15.89 -5.19
CA ALA A 121 -2.30 -16.05 -3.73
C ALA A 121 -3.22 -15.08 -2.98
N ALA A 122 -3.37 -13.85 -3.49
CA ALA A 122 -4.29 -12.88 -2.93
C ALA A 122 -4.82 -11.90 -3.98
N GLU A 123 -6.08 -11.53 -3.84
CA GLU A 123 -6.69 -10.38 -4.49
C GLU A 123 -6.43 -9.12 -3.66
N ILE A 124 -6.13 -8.01 -4.33
CA ILE A 124 -5.78 -6.73 -3.68
C ILE A 124 -6.60 -5.55 -4.20
N GLU A 125 -6.95 -4.63 -3.31
CA GLU A 125 -7.56 -3.35 -3.63
C GLU A 125 -6.85 -2.24 -2.84
N LEU A 126 -6.70 -1.06 -3.46
CA LEU A 126 -6.08 0.10 -2.85
C LEU A 126 -6.96 1.31 -3.12
N LEU A 127 -7.31 2.06 -2.07
CA LEU A 127 -8.27 3.14 -2.17
C LEU A 127 -7.97 4.25 -1.16
N ALA A 128 -8.10 5.50 -1.59
CA ALA A 128 -8.04 6.65 -0.70
C ALA A 128 -9.41 6.91 -0.06
N LEU A 129 -9.43 7.05 1.26
CA LEU A 129 -10.57 7.47 2.06
C LEU A 129 -10.44 8.99 2.29
N ARG A 130 -11.16 9.78 1.49
CA ARG A 130 -11.06 11.26 1.50
C ARG A 130 -12.25 11.95 2.14
N GLU A 131 -13.40 11.30 2.14
CA GLU A 131 -14.65 11.85 2.64
C GLU A 131 -15.28 10.88 3.64
N PRO A 132 -15.98 11.39 4.67
CA PRO A 132 -16.70 10.54 5.60
C PRO A 132 -17.69 9.63 4.88
N GLY A 133 -17.71 8.36 5.24
CA GLY A 133 -18.59 7.39 4.58
C GLY A 133 -18.26 5.95 4.94
N GLU A 134 -19.29 5.12 4.95
CA GLU A 134 -19.19 3.70 5.27
C GLU A 134 -19.02 2.85 4.02
N ARG A 135 -18.31 1.73 4.18
CA ARG A 135 -18.12 0.70 3.17
C ARG A 135 -18.03 -0.69 3.79
N PRO A 136 -18.49 -1.72 3.06
CA PRO A 136 -18.24 -3.09 3.47
C PRO A 136 -16.75 -3.40 3.39
N LEU A 137 -16.27 -4.20 4.35
CA LEU A 137 -15.02 -4.93 4.26
C LEU A 137 -15.36 -6.41 4.17
N SER A 138 -14.85 -7.10 3.16
CA SER A 138 -14.93 -8.56 3.08
C SER A 138 -14.02 -9.23 4.11
N PRO A 139 -14.14 -10.55 4.34
CA PRO A 139 -13.12 -11.31 5.07
C PRO A 139 -11.74 -11.13 4.42
N GLY A 140 -10.68 -10.97 5.22
CA GLY A 140 -9.34 -10.68 4.73
C GLY A 140 -8.50 -9.84 5.69
N THR A 141 -7.39 -9.33 5.18
CA THR A 141 -6.52 -8.37 5.88
C THR A 141 -6.70 -6.99 5.27
N HIS A 142 -6.87 -5.97 6.11
CA HIS A 142 -7.00 -4.59 5.68
C HIS A 142 -5.99 -3.71 6.43
N LEU A 143 -5.45 -2.71 5.75
CA LEU A 143 -4.51 -1.74 6.28
C LEU A 143 -5.08 -0.34 6.07
N VAL A 144 -5.34 0.37 7.16
CA VAL A 144 -5.77 1.78 7.12
C VAL A 144 -4.57 2.62 7.53
N TYR A 145 -3.93 3.24 6.54
CA TYR A 145 -2.72 4.04 6.72
C TYR A 145 -3.06 5.53 6.75
N ALA A 146 -2.77 6.19 7.89
CA ALA A 146 -2.95 7.62 8.06
C ALA A 146 -1.72 8.36 7.50
N VAL A 147 -1.70 8.59 6.18
CA VAL A 147 -0.54 9.15 5.46
C VAL A 147 -0.14 10.52 6.02
N SER A 148 -1.10 11.44 6.07
CA SER A 148 -0.87 12.84 6.45
C SER A 148 -1.88 13.25 7.51
N GLY A 149 -1.38 13.51 8.72
CA GLY A 149 -2.23 13.82 9.86
C GLY A 149 -2.93 12.60 10.44
N GLU A 150 -3.59 12.82 11.56
CA GLU A 150 -4.42 11.81 12.21
C GLU A 150 -5.69 11.56 11.38
N CYS A 151 -6.18 10.31 11.38
CA CYS A 151 -7.50 10.00 10.87
C CYS A 151 -8.35 9.26 11.91
N SER A 152 -9.65 9.47 11.85
CA SER A 152 -10.61 8.75 12.67
C SER A 152 -11.47 7.87 11.78
N ILE A 153 -11.62 6.62 12.18
CA ILE A 153 -12.48 5.64 11.50
C ILE A 153 -13.47 5.05 12.49
N ARG A 154 -14.54 4.47 11.95
CA ARG A 154 -15.49 3.63 12.67
C ARG A 154 -15.40 2.22 12.11
N LEU A 155 -15.01 1.25 12.92
CA LEU A 155 -15.04 -0.17 12.57
C LEU A 155 -16.25 -0.81 13.26
N ASN A 156 -17.24 -1.20 12.48
CA ASN A 156 -18.60 -1.53 12.93
C ASN A 156 -19.21 -0.39 13.77
N SER A 157 -19.08 -0.45 15.09
CA SER A 157 -19.62 0.55 16.03
C SER A 157 -18.54 1.15 16.93
N VAL A 158 -17.27 0.85 16.67
CA VAL A 158 -16.13 1.29 17.48
C VAL A 158 -15.37 2.38 16.74
N ASP A 159 -15.29 3.56 17.33
CA ASP A 159 -14.45 4.64 16.84
C ASP A 159 -12.99 4.40 17.21
N ILE A 160 -12.10 4.49 16.22
CA ILE A 160 -10.66 4.28 16.36
C ILE A 160 -9.95 5.47 15.74
N VAL A 161 -9.01 6.02 16.51
CA VAL A 161 -8.12 7.10 16.05
C VAL A 161 -6.80 6.47 15.62
N ILE A 162 -6.35 6.80 14.42
CA ILE A 162 -5.10 6.34 13.85
C ILE A 162 -4.16 7.56 13.77
N PRO A 163 -3.11 7.61 14.60
CA PRO A 163 -2.16 8.73 14.57
C PRO A 163 -1.47 8.88 13.22
N ALA A 164 -1.04 10.11 12.92
CA ALA A 164 -0.29 10.40 11.70
C ALA A 164 0.91 9.46 11.53
N GLY A 165 1.09 8.95 10.31
CA GLY A 165 2.16 8.02 9.96
C GLY A 165 2.03 6.63 10.56
N SER A 166 0.91 6.30 11.21
CA SER A 166 0.61 4.96 11.72
C SER A 166 -0.40 4.23 10.84
N THR A 167 -0.46 2.90 10.99
CA THR A 167 -1.33 2.03 10.21
C THR A 167 -2.13 1.14 11.13
N LEU A 168 -3.46 1.12 11.00
CA LEU A 168 -4.27 0.09 11.64
C LEU A 168 -4.36 -1.13 10.74
N LYS A 169 -3.81 -2.26 11.18
CA LYS A 169 -4.03 -3.56 10.56
C LYS A 169 -5.28 -4.21 11.14
N ILE A 170 -6.18 -4.66 10.27
CA ILE A 170 -7.45 -5.29 10.61
C ILE A 170 -7.47 -6.68 9.95
N GLU A 171 -7.69 -7.71 10.75
CA GLU A 171 -7.79 -9.11 10.29
C GLU A 171 -9.23 -9.61 10.55
N LEU A 172 -9.95 -9.90 9.47
CA LEU A 172 -11.36 -10.23 9.46
C LEU A 172 -11.58 -11.67 8.97
N ALA A 173 -12.31 -12.47 9.76
CA ALA A 173 -12.78 -13.80 9.37
C ALA A 173 -14.16 -13.75 8.69
N GLU A 174 -14.92 -12.67 8.93
CA GLU A 174 -16.26 -12.43 8.42
C GLU A 174 -16.34 -10.98 7.93
N ALA A 175 -17.34 -10.67 7.10
CA ALA A 175 -17.53 -9.31 6.60
C ALA A 175 -17.80 -8.31 7.73
N SER A 176 -17.35 -7.07 7.54
CA SER A 176 -17.45 -5.98 8.50
C SER A 176 -17.79 -4.66 7.78
N ARG A 177 -17.93 -3.56 8.52
CA ARG A 177 -18.11 -2.22 7.96
C ARG A 177 -17.02 -1.29 8.47
N LEU A 178 -16.39 -0.56 7.56
CA LEU A 178 -15.45 0.50 7.87
C LEU A 178 -16.06 1.83 7.44
N GLY A 179 -16.10 2.81 8.33
CA GLY A 179 -16.42 4.19 8.03
C GLY A 179 -15.22 5.08 8.20
N LEU A 180 -14.92 5.96 7.24
CA LEU A 180 -14.10 7.14 7.56
C LEU A 180 -14.99 8.12 8.33
N VAL A 181 -14.50 8.63 9.45
CA VAL A 181 -15.18 9.66 10.25
C VAL A 181 -14.56 11.03 9.96
N SER A 182 -13.22 11.11 9.95
CA SER A 182 -12.48 12.33 9.63
C SER A 182 -11.05 12.03 9.18
N GLY A 183 -10.41 13.03 8.56
CA GLY A 183 -9.04 12.95 8.09
C GLY A 183 -8.92 12.30 6.72
N LEU A 184 -7.73 11.77 6.43
CA LEU A 184 -7.38 11.14 5.17
C LEU A 184 -6.65 9.84 5.46
N ALA A 185 -7.05 8.75 4.78
CA ALA A 185 -6.38 7.48 4.92
C ALA A 185 -6.26 6.75 3.59
N VAL A 186 -5.25 5.89 3.47
CA VAL A 186 -5.16 4.89 2.41
C VAL A 186 -5.61 3.55 2.96
N LEU A 187 -6.61 2.94 2.32
CA LEU A 187 -7.10 1.60 2.61
C LEU A 187 -6.48 0.61 1.61
N GLY A 188 -5.62 -0.27 2.09
CA GLY A 188 -5.23 -1.48 1.38
C GLY A 188 -6.08 -2.66 1.85
N SER A 189 -6.68 -3.40 0.94
CA SER A 189 -7.44 -4.62 1.24
C SER A 189 -6.79 -5.81 0.55
N ILE A 190 -6.62 -6.90 1.28
CA ILE A 190 -5.97 -8.13 0.83
C ILE A 190 -6.87 -9.32 1.19
N GLN A 191 -7.31 -10.05 0.18
CA GLN A 191 -8.14 -11.25 0.33
C GLN A 191 -7.35 -12.44 -0.19
N PHE A 192 -6.97 -13.36 0.69
CA PHE A 192 -6.29 -14.58 0.25
C PHE A 192 -7.19 -15.42 -0.64
N VAL A 193 -6.61 -15.94 -1.72
CA VAL A 193 -7.27 -16.85 -2.64
C VAL A 193 -6.96 -18.27 -2.16
N GLY A 194 -7.98 -19.00 -1.72
CA GLY A 194 -7.95 -20.45 -1.49
C GLY A 194 -6.97 -20.95 -0.44
#